data_AF-A0A1X1MGW2-F1
#
_entry.id   AF-A0A1X1MGW2-F1
#
_cell.length_a   1.000
_cell.length_b   1.000
_cell.length_c   1.000
_cell.angle_alpha   90.00
_cell.angle_beta   90.00
_cell.angle_gamma   90.00
#
_symmetry.space_group_name_H-M   'P 1'
#
loop_
_entity.id
_entity.type
_entity.pdbx_description
1 polymer ?
#
loop_
_entity_poly.entity_id
_entity_poly.type
_entity_poly.pdbx_seq_one_letter_code
_entity_poly.pdbx_strand_id
1 'polypeptide(L)'
;MRGVVATAGVGDPFFDAVRILLLIDAAGSPLPTSTGQAHDDLVAVVQGEARLQKLDFWLRYPDYLAYELLNDFDESGEDVLLDLAAQILDSEEPELRKIPMLRYKFGAYEPLDMALSILVSEGLVVRQPVLSRRRIQQVDFFLTAHGRAVAASITDEFPVLDWYRSRSQLVERDSTSFIAGI
;
A
#
# COMPACT_ATOMS: atom_id res chain seq x y z
N MET A 1 -5.20 39.38 -0.75
CA MET A 1 -4.20 38.34 -0.45
C MET A 1 -4.68 37.56 0.77
N ARG A 2 -5.22 36.35 0.57
CA ARG A 2 -5.50 35.42 1.67
C ARG A 2 -4.27 34.54 1.84
N GLY A 3 -3.70 34.54 3.03
CA GLY A 3 -2.51 33.76 3.37
C GLY A 3 -2.79 32.28 3.22
N VAL A 4 -1.88 31.58 2.54
CA VAL A 4 -1.80 30.12 2.58
C VAL A 4 -1.44 29.75 4.01
N VAL A 5 -2.40 29.17 4.73
CA VAL A 5 -2.12 28.50 5.99
C VAL A 5 -1.34 27.24 5.62
N ALA A 6 -0.06 27.22 5.92
CA ALA A 6 0.73 26.00 5.86
C ALA A 6 0.15 25.03 6.90
N THR A 7 -0.60 24.03 6.43
CA THR A 7 -1.03 22.90 7.25
C THR A 7 0.19 22.04 7.53
N ALA A 8 0.82 22.26 8.68
CA ALA A 8 1.83 21.35 9.20
C ALA A 8 1.19 19.95 9.32
N GLY A 9 1.69 18.98 8.56
CA GLY A 9 1.37 17.55 8.73
C GLY A 9 0.59 16.85 7.62
N VAL A 10 0.27 17.49 6.49
CA VAL A 10 -0.35 16.76 5.35
C VAL A 10 0.75 16.34 4.37
N GLY A 11 0.76 15.04 4.04
CA GLY A 11 1.51 14.45 2.94
C GLY A 11 1.44 15.27 1.65
N ASP A 12 2.42 15.13 0.76
CA ASP A 12 2.23 15.62 -0.61
C ASP A 12 1.31 14.62 -1.33
N PRO A 13 0.06 15.00 -1.65
CA PRO A 13 -0.95 14.05 -2.11
C PRO A 13 -0.56 13.38 -3.43
N PHE A 14 0.32 14.00 -4.24
CA PHE A 14 0.83 13.39 -5.48
C PHE A 14 1.87 12.32 -5.19
N PHE A 15 2.76 12.54 -4.23
CA PHE A 15 3.70 11.50 -3.79
C PHE A 15 2.97 10.35 -3.10
N ASP A 16 1.95 10.65 -2.29
CA ASP A 16 1.10 9.64 -1.68
C ASP A 16 0.34 8.84 -2.74
N ALA A 17 -0.15 9.49 -3.81
CA ALA A 17 -0.77 8.79 -4.94
C ALA A 17 0.20 7.84 -5.64
N VAL A 18 1.44 8.27 -5.91
CA VAL A 18 2.48 7.40 -6.50
C VAL A 18 2.75 6.19 -5.61
N ARG A 19 2.96 6.42 -4.31
CA ARG A 19 3.19 5.35 -3.33
C ARG A 19 2.03 4.36 -3.27
N ILE A 20 0.78 4.85 -3.18
CA ILE A 20 -0.42 4.00 -3.13
C ILE A 20 -0.61 3.23 -4.44
N LEU A 21 -0.32 3.84 -5.60
CA LEU A 21 -0.38 3.15 -6.89
C LEU A 21 0.61 1.99 -6.96
N LEU A 22 1.88 2.23 -6.60
CA LEU A 22 2.93 1.20 -6.59
C LEU A 22 2.59 0.06 -5.62
N LEU A 23 2.00 0.41 -4.47
CA LEU A 23 1.56 -0.57 -3.48
C LEU A 23 0.39 -1.42 -4.00
N ILE A 24 -0.61 -0.81 -4.65
CA ILE A 24 -1.73 -1.56 -5.26
C ILE A 24 -1.24 -2.47 -6.40
N ASP A 25 -0.28 -2.03 -7.22
CA ASP A 25 0.32 -2.88 -8.27
C ASP A 25 1.12 -4.04 -7.71
N ALA A 26 1.87 -3.82 -6.64
CA ALA A 26 2.69 -4.87 -6.01
C ALA A 26 1.86 -5.89 -5.22
N ALA A 27 0.80 -5.44 -4.52
CA ALA A 27 0.06 -6.23 -3.55
C ALA A 27 -1.34 -6.67 -4.01
N GLY A 28 -1.74 -6.29 -5.23
CA GLY A 28 -3.02 -6.64 -5.81
C GLY A 28 -3.05 -8.11 -6.25
N SER A 29 -4.06 -8.84 -5.81
CA SER A 29 -4.31 -10.20 -6.31
C SER A 29 -4.70 -10.12 -7.79
N PRO A 30 -4.09 -10.94 -8.67
CA PRO A 30 -4.37 -10.89 -10.10
C PRO A 30 -5.83 -11.28 -10.37
N LEU A 31 -6.47 -10.57 -11.28
CA LEU A 31 -7.79 -10.92 -11.77
C LEU A 31 -7.67 -11.87 -12.97
N PRO A 32 -8.62 -12.80 -13.17
CA PRO A 32 -8.64 -13.61 -14.38
C PRO A 32 -8.76 -12.73 -15.62
N THR A 33 -8.04 -13.08 -16.68
CA THR A 33 -8.10 -12.36 -17.96
C THR A 33 -9.53 -12.34 -18.48
N SER A 34 -10.04 -11.15 -18.78
CA SER A 34 -11.46 -10.94 -19.04
C SER A 34 -11.97 -11.58 -20.33
N THR A 35 -13.30 -11.80 -20.38
CA THR A 35 -14.06 -12.45 -21.45
C THR A 35 -14.91 -11.49 -22.30
N GLY A 36 -14.75 -10.16 -22.18
CA GLY A 36 -15.42 -9.18 -23.05
C GLY A 36 -16.58 -8.37 -22.42
N GLN A 37 -16.49 -7.99 -21.13
CA GLN A 37 -17.55 -7.30 -20.37
C GLN A 37 -17.10 -5.93 -19.82
N ALA A 38 -18.03 -5.17 -19.21
CA ALA A 38 -17.67 -3.95 -18.49
C ALA A 38 -16.62 -4.30 -17.40
N HIS A 39 -15.54 -3.52 -17.33
CA HIS A 39 -14.34 -3.75 -16.49
C HIS A 39 -13.26 -4.69 -17.04
N ASP A 40 -13.23 -4.90 -18.36
CA ASP A 40 -12.17 -5.65 -19.06
C ASP A 40 -10.75 -5.11 -18.85
N ASP A 41 -10.61 -3.85 -18.42
CA ASP A 41 -9.33 -3.20 -18.17
C ASP A 41 -8.81 -3.43 -16.75
N LEU A 42 -9.55 -4.07 -15.85
CA LEU A 42 -9.09 -4.35 -14.49
C LEU A 42 -8.14 -5.56 -14.47
N VAL A 43 -7.00 -5.42 -13.79
CA VAL A 43 -5.92 -6.42 -13.83
C VAL A 43 -5.53 -6.98 -12.47
N ALA A 44 -5.84 -6.28 -11.38
CA ALA A 44 -5.60 -6.75 -10.02
C ALA A 44 -6.55 -6.07 -9.03
N VAL A 45 -6.67 -6.64 -7.82
CA VAL A 45 -7.50 -6.08 -6.76
C VAL A 45 -6.82 -6.15 -5.39
N VAL A 46 -6.91 -5.06 -4.64
CA VAL A 46 -6.69 -5.02 -3.19
C VAL A 46 -8.04 -4.98 -2.51
N GLN A 47 -8.35 -6.04 -1.77
CA GLN A 47 -9.63 -6.19 -1.07
C GLN A 47 -9.57 -5.53 0.31
N GLY A 48 -10.42 -4.52 0.51
CA GLY A 48 -10.58 -3.83 1.79
C GLY A 48 -9.59 -2.68 2.05
N GLU A 49 -10.16 -1.55 2.48
CA GLU A 49 -9.40 -0.35 2.86
C GLU A 49 -8.48 -0.58 4.06
N ALA A 50 -8.90 -1.42 5.02
CA ALA A 50 -8.05 -1.79 6.14
C ALA A 50 -6.78 -2.53 5.70
N ARG A 51 -6.88 -3.42 4.71
CA ARG A 51 -5.71 -4.11 4.13
C ARG A 51 -4.78 -3.09 3.47
N LEU A 52 -5.33 -2.19 2.66
CA LEU A 52 -4.56 -1.15 1.99
C LEU A 52 -3.82 -0.24 2.99
N GLN A 53 -4.49 0.21 4.05
CA GLN A 53 -3.89 1.01 5.12
C GLN A 53 -2.81 0.25 5.89
N LYS A 54 -3.02 -1.04 6.16
CA LYS A 54 -2.02 -1.87 6.86
C LYS A 54 -0.76 -2.06 6.01
N LEU A 55 -0.92 -2.33 4.72
CA LEU A 55 0.20 -2.40 3.77
C LEU A 55 0.97 -1.07 3.72
N ASP A 56 0.26 0.06 3.66
CA ASP A 56 0.89 1.37 3.64
C ASP A 56 1.65 1.68 4.94
N PHE A 57 1.09 1.29 6.08
CA PHE A 57 1.74 1.44 7.36
C PHE A 57 3.06 0.67 7.42
N TRP A 58 3.08 -0.61 7.03
CA TRP A 58 4.30 -1.41 7.04
C TRP A 58 5.37 -0.88 6.09
N LEU A 59 4.96 -0.28 4.98
CA LEU A 59 5.85 0.38 4.04
C LEU A 59 6.55 1.60 4.66
N ARG A 60 5.83 2.39 5.45
CA ARG A 60 6.33 3.64 6.07
C ARG A 60 7.03 3.43 7.41
N TYR A 61 6.80 2.30 8.04
CA TYR A 61 7.36 1.92 9.34
C TYR A 61 7.99 0.53 9.27
N PRO A 62 9.01 0.34 8.41
CA PRO A 62 9.61 -0.97 8.18
C PRO A 62 10.24 -1.59 9.43
N ASP A 63 10.74 -0.77 10.35
CA ASP A 63 11.30 -1.18 11.64
C ASP A 63 10.25 -1.80 12.57
N TYR A 64 8.97 -1.41 12.46
CA TYR A 64 7.89 -2.12 13.14
C TYR A 64 7.65 -3.50 12.51
N LEU A 65 7.74 -3.61 11.19
CA LEU A 65 7.63 -4.91 10.51
C LEU A 65 8.77 -5.84 10.95
N ALA A 66 10.00 -5.33 11.01
CA ALA A 66 11.14 -6.10 11.53
C ALA A 66 10.92 -6.56 12.97
N TYR A 67 10.37 -5.70 13.84
CA TYR A 67 10.04 -6.07 15.21
C TYR A 67 9.00 -7.21 15.28
N GLU A 68 7.93 -7.15 14.47
CA GLU A 68 6.94 -8.23 14.44
C GLU A 68 7.52 -9.54 13.88
N LEU A 69 8.40 -9.47 12.87
CA LEU A 69 9.10 -10.66 12.35
C LEU A 69 9.97 -11.32 13.42
N LEU A 70 10.60 -10.52 14.30
CA LEU A 70 11.37 -11.05 15.42
C LEU A 70 10.48 -11.69 16.50
N ASN A 71 9.29 -11.13 16.78
CA ASN A 71 8.33 -11.77 17.69
C ASN A 71 7.88 -13.13 17.15
N ASP A 72 7.53 -13.21 15.87
CA ASP A 72 7.12 -14.48 15.25
C ASP A 72 8.30 -15.48 15.17
N PHE A 73 9.53 -15.01 15.00
CA PHE A 73 10.73 -15.84 15.13
C PHE A 73 10.87 -16.43 16.53
N ASP A 74 10.68 -15.61 17.58
CA ASP A 74 10.76 -16.07 18.96
C ASP A 74 9.70 -17.15 19.27
N GLU A 75 8.54 -17.10 18.61
CA GLU A 75 7.47 -18.08 18.75
C GLU A 75 7.67 -19.35 17.90
N SER A 76 8.12 -19.20 16.64
CA SER A 76 8.19 -20.28 15.65
C SER A 76 9.56 -20.95 15.52
N GLY A 77 10.64 -20.19 15.76
CA GLY A 77 12.02 -20.58 15.52
C GLY A 77 12.42 -20.63 14.04
N GLU A 78 11.66 -20.04 13.12
CA GLU A 78 11.95 -20.06 11.69
C GLU A 78 13.02 -19.04 11.28
N ASP A 79 14.25 -19.49 11.02
CA ASP A 79 15.40 -18.63 10.67
C ASP A 79 15.13 -17.65 9.51
N VAL A 80 14.22 -17.98 8.59
CA VAL A 80 13.83 -17.08 7.49
C VAL A 80 13.29 -15.74 8.01
N LEU A 81 12.59 -15.72 9.14
CA LEU A 81 12.05 -14.52 9.75
C LEU A 81 13.15 -13.60 10.29
N LEU A 82 14.18 -14.21 10.90
CA LEU A 82 15.36 -13.49 11.38
C LEU A 82 16.14 -12.87 10.22
N ASP A 83 16.35 -13.63 9.13
CA ASP A 83 17.03 -13.13 7.94
C ASP A 83 16.29 -11.96 7.29
N LEU A 84 14.95 -11.98 7.30
CA LEU A 84 14.13 -10.89 6.75
C LEU A 84 14.14 -9.66 7.64
N ALA A 85 14.05 -9.83 8.96
CA ALA A 85 14.18 -8.73 9.91
C ALA A 85 15.54 -8.03 9.75
N ALA A 86 16.62 -8.81 9.63
CA ALA A 86 17.96 -8.27 9.36
C ALA A 86 18.00 -7.51 8.03
N GLN A 87 17.47 -8.08 6.94
CA GLN A 87 17.42 -7.39 5.64
C GLN A 87 16.65 -6.07 5.69
N ILE A 88 15.56 -6.00 6.46
CA ILE A 88 14.78 -4.77 6.63
C ILE A 88 15.61 -3.71 7.36
N LEU A 89 16.25 -4.09 8.46
CA LEU A 89 17.01 -3.17 9.33
C LEU A 89 18.32 -2.73 8.67
N ASP A 90 18.95 -3.59 7.88
CA ASP A 90 20.20 -3.31 7.17
C ASP A 90 19.98 -2.61 5.81
N SER A 91 18.74 -2.57 5.31
CA SER A 91 18.44 -1.87 4.06
C SER A 91 18.59 -0.35 4.23
N GLU A 92 19.35 0.28 3.33
CA GLU A 92 19.35 1.75 3.20
C GLU A 92 17.99 2.19 2.64
N GLU A 93 17.07 2.59 3.53
CA GLU A 93 15.84 3.24 3.13
C GLU A 93 16.21 4.53 2.38
N PRO A 94 15.80 4.70 1.09
CA PRO A 94 16.05 5.95 0.41
C PRO A 94 15.31 7.08 1.15
N GLU A 95 15.86 8.30 1.18
CA GLU A 95 15.23 9.49 1.76
C GLU A 95 14.00 9.93 0.93
N LEU A 96 13.01 9.05 0.85
CA LEU A 96 11.69 9.28 0.31
C LEU A 96 10.91 9.94 1.44
N ARG A 97 10.43 11.17 1.23
CA ARG A 97 9.82 12.03 2.27
C ARG A 97 9.15 11.25 3.42
N LYS A 98 9.82 11.19 4.57
CA LYS A 98 9.28 10.62 5.80
C LYS A 98 8.35 11.64 6.46
N ILE A 99 7.13 11.78 5.97
CA ILE A 99 6.10 12.43 6.78
C ILE A 99 5.65 11.37 7.78
N PRO A 100 5.84 11.58 9.10
CA PRO A 100 5.33 10.62 10.07
C PRO A 100 3.80 10.63 9.99
N MET A 101 3.17 9.45 9.85
CA MET A 101 1.73 9.31 10.09
C MET A 101 1.41 9.89 11.46
N LEU A 102 0.40 10.75 11.53
CA LEU A 102 -0.10 11.22 12.80
C LEU A 102 -0.82 10.04 13.46
N ARG A 103 -0.13 9.36 14.39
CA ARG A 103 -0.67 8.21 15.10
C ARG A 103 -1.86 8.66 15.96
N TYR A 104 -3.06 8.64 15.37
CA TYR A 104 -4.26 8.59 16.19
C TYR A 104 -4.16 7.33 17.05
N LYS A 105 -4.71 7.37 18.26
CA LYS A 105 -4.60 6.30 19.28
C LYS A 105 -5.19 4.94 18.86
N PHE A 106 -5.42 4.69 17.57
CA PHE A 106 -6.19 3.60 16.98
C PHE A 106 -5.45 2.82 15.85
N GLY A 107 -4.15 3.06 15.59
CA GLY A 107 -3.36 2.19 14.68
C GLY A 107 -2.98 2.81 13.32
N ALA A 108 -2.95 2.00 12.26
CA ALA A 108 -2.50 2.29 10.89
C ALA A 108 -3.42 3.24 10.09
N TYR A 109 -4.29 4.01 10.75
CA TYR A 109 -5.30 4.82 10.08
C TYR A 109 -4.75 6.19 9.68
N GLU A 110 -4.76 6.49 8.38
CA GLU A 110 -4.60 7.83 7.82
C GLU A 110 -5.54 8.03 6.63
N PRO A 111 -6.11 9.24 6.42
CA PRO A 111 -6.99 9.49 5.29
C PRO A 111 -6.26 9.30 3.94
N LEU A 112 -6.63 8.24 3.21
CA LEU A 112 -6.11 7.97 1.86
C LEU A 112 -6.93 8.68 0.76
N ASP A 113 -8.00 9.40 1.12
CA ASP A 113 -8.98 9.95 0.18
C ASP A 113 -8.35 10.86 -0.88
N MET A 114 -7.39 11.70 -0.50
CA MET A 114 -6.72 12.62 -1.44
C MET A 114 -5.90 11.86 -2.48
N ALA A 115 -5.01 10.98 -2.04
CA ALA A 115 -4.21 10.14 -2.92
C ALA A 115 -5.09 9.28 -3.84
N LEU A 116 -6.10 8.62 -3.27
CA LEU A 116 -7.06 7.79 -4.00
C LEU A 116 -7.88 8.62 -5.00
N SER A 117 -8.28 9.84 -4.66
CA SER A 117 -9.04 10.71 -5.56
C SER A 117 -8.25 11.07 -6.82
N ILE A 118 -6.93 11.29 -6.68
CA ILE A 118 -6.03 11.53 -7.82
C ILE A 118 -6.00 10.29 -8.71
N LEU A 119 -5.74 9.12 -8.13
CA LEU A 119 -5.65 7.86 -8.88
C LEU A 119 -6.97 7.48 -9.58
N VAL A 120 -8.11 7.73 -8.93
CA VAL A 120 -9.44 7.49 -9.50
C VAL A 120 -9.76 8.49 -10.62
N SER A 121 -9.41 9.76 -10.44
CA SER A 121 -9.67 10.79 -11.46
C SER A 121 -8.86 10.56 -12.73
N GLU A 122 -7.65 10.02 -12.61
CA GLU A 122 -6.77 9.66 -13.72
C GLU A 122 -7.07 8.25 -14.30
N GLY A 123 -8.06 7.53 -13.77
CA GLY A 123 -8.43 6.20 -14.28
C GLY A 123 -7.37 5.11 -14.02
N LEU A 124 -6.48 5.31 -13.05
CA LEU A 124 -5.43 4.34 -12.69
C LEU A 124 -5.95 3.28 -11.72
N VAL A 125 -6.90 3.66 -10.87
CA VAL A 125 -7.51 2.80 -9.86
C VAL A 125 -9.02 3.00 -9.87
N VAL A 126 -9.79 1.92 -9.72
CA VAL A 126 -11.23 1.96 -9.49
C VAL A 126 -11.51 1.64 -8.03
N ARG A 127 -12.14 2.59 -7.32
CA ARG A 127 -12.62 2.40 -5.94
C ARG A 127 -14.07 1.93 -5.96
N GLN A 128 -14.34 0.72 -5.49
CA GLN A 128 -15.66 0.09 -5.57
C GLN A 128 -16.17 -0.37 -4.19
N PRO A 129 -17.30 0.16 -3.70
CA PRO A 129 -17.92 -0.33 -2.48
C PRO A 129 -18.60 -1.69 -2.73
N VAL A 130 -18.30 -2.66 -1.87
CA VAL A 130 -18.99 -3.96 -1.79
C VAL A 130 -20.11 -3.86 -0.78
N LEU A 131 -21.34 -4.09 -1.22
CA LEU A 131 -22.53 -3.97 -0.39
C LEU A 131 -22.96 -5.34 0.16
N SER A 132 -23.27 -5.37 1.46
CA SER A 132 -23.97 -6.48 2.11
C SER A 132 -25.18 -5.95 2.87
N ARG A 133 -26.36 -6.55 2.64
CA ARG A 133 -27.62 -6.15 3.29
C ARG A 133 -27.88 -4.63 3.27
N ARG A 134 -27.59 -3.96 2.15
CA ARG A 134 -27.70 -2.50 1.93
C ARG A 134 -26.77 -1.62 2.78
N ARG A 135 -25.70 -2.19 3.33
CA ARG A 135 -24.61 -1.45 3.98
C ARG A 135 -23.31 -1.72 3.23
N ILE A 136 -22.40 -0.75 3.25
CA ILE A 136 -21.04 -0.96 2.77
C ILE A 136 -20.38 -1.94 3.74
N GLN A 137 -20.02 -3.11 3.23
CA GLN A 137 -19.27 -4.11 3.97
C GLN A 137 -17.78 -3.84 3.86
N GLN A 138 -17.35 -3.48 2.65
CA GLN A 138 -15.95 -3.30 2.29
C GLN A 138 -15.85 -2.32 1.12
N VAL A 139 -14.68 -1.74 0.94
CA VAL A 139 -14.31 -0.99 -0.26
C VAL A 139 -13.08 -1.68 -0.87
N ASP A 140 -13.21 -2.05 -2.15
CA ASP A 140 -12.17 -2.70 -2.92
C ASP A 140 -11.52 -1.69 -3.88
N PHE A 141 -10.23 -1.90 -4.13
CA PHE A 141 -9.41 -1.06 -5.00
C PHE A 141 -8.89 -1.91 -6.14
N PHE A 142 -9.41 -1.67 -7.33
CA PHE A 142 -9.03 -2.39 -8.54
C PHE A 142 -7.99 -1.58 -9.32
N LEU A 143 -6.91 -2.24 -9.73
CA LEU A 143 -5.91 -1.66 -10.61
C LEU A 143 -6.35 -1.81 -12.06
N THR A 144 -6.28 -0.73 -12.84
CA THR A 144 -6.51 -0.80 -14.29
C THR A 144 -5.22 -1.17 -15.03
N ALA A 145 -5.34 -1.66 -16.26
CA ALA A 145 -4.20 -1.92 -17.14
C ALA A 145 -3.40 -0.63 -17.38
N HIS A 146 -4.09 0.51 -17.45
CA HIS A 146 -3.45 1.82 -17.52
C HIS A 146 -2.67 2.14 -16.24
N GLY A 147 -3.26 1.92 -15.06
CA GLY A 147 -2.59 2.07 -13.77
C GLY A 147 -1.32 1.24 -13.66
N ARG A 148 -1.37 -0.03 -14.10
CA ARG A 148 -0.18 -0.90 -14.13
C ARG A 148 0.90 -0.39 -15.08
N ALA A 149 0.53 0.09 -16.26
CA ALA A 149 1.48 0.66 -17.21
C ALA A 149 2.17 1.92 -16.64
N VAL A 150 1.42 2.78 -15.96
CA VAL A 150 1.96 3.97 -15.27
C VAL A 150 2.85 3.56 -14.09
N ALA A 151 2.46 2.56 -13.30
CA ALA A 151 3.29 2.04 -12.21
C ALA A 151 4.65 1.52 -12.74
N ALA A 152 4.64 0.80 -13.86
CA ALA A 152 5.86 0.33 -14.51
C ALA A 152 6.72 1.49 -15.04
N SER A 153 6.12 2.49 -15.70
CA SER A 153 6.87 3.64 -16.21
C SER A 153 7.50 4.47 -15.09
N ILE A 154 6.83 4.62 -13.95
CA ILE A 154 7.38 5.30 -12.77
C ILE A 154 8.66 4.60 -12.28
N THR A 155 8.65 3.27 -12.18
CA THR A 155 9.84 2.50 -11.75
C THR A 155 10.95 2.51 -12.80
N ASP A 156 10.60 2.56 -14.09
CA ASP A 156 11.58 2.68 -15.17
C ASP A 156 12.27 4.06 -15.17
N GLU A 157 11.50 5.14 -14.96
CA GLU A 157 11.99 6.52 -14.95
C GLU A 157 12.72 6.87 -13.64
N PHE A 158 12.24 6.33 -12.51
CA PHE A 158 12.78 6.56 -11.18
C PHE A 158 13.06 5.22 -10.47
N PRO A 159 14.16 4.53 -10.79
CA PRO A 159 14.47 3.21 -10.24
C PRO A 159 14.50 3.14 -8.70
N VAL A 160 14.78 4.25 -8.03
CA VAL A 160 14.72 4.35 -6.55
C VAL A 160 13.33 4.02 -5.99
N LEU A 161 12.26 4.26 -6.76
CA LEU A 161 10.88 3.99 -6.35
C LEU A 161 10.51 2.50 -6.44
N ASP A 162 11.34 1.67 -7.09
CA ASP A 162 11.16 0.21 -7.07
C ASP A 162 11.31 -0.37 -5.65
N TRP A 163 11.97 0.38 -4.76
CA TRP A 163 11.98 0.09 -3.33
C TRP A 163 10.56 -0.12 -2.76
N TYR A 164 9.58 0.68 -3.18
CA TYR A 164 8.19 0.52 -2.73
C TYR A 164 7.60 -0.83 -3.17
N ARG A 165 7.84 -1.23 -4.43
CA ARG A 165 7.40 -2.52 -4.97
C ARG A 165 8.03 -3.68 -4.22
N SER A 166 9.36 -3.68 -4.11
CA SER A 166 10.13 -4.72 -3.43
C SER A 166 9.71 -4.87 -1.97
N ARG A 167 9.47 -3.74 -1.27
CA ARG A 167 9.01 -3.74 0.12
C ARG A 167 7.58 -4.25 0.25
N SER A 168 6.65 -3.81 -0.61
CA SER A 168 5.26 -4.28 -0.58
C SER A 168 5.14 -5.80 -0.80
N GLN A 169 5.98 -6.39 -1.65
CA GLN A 169 6.02 -7.84 -1.84
C GLN A 169 6.49 -8.59 -0.59
N LEU A 170 7.48 -8.04 0.13
CA LEU A 170 7.93 -8.61 1.40
C LEU A 170 6.80 -8.58 2.43
N VAL A 171 6.08 -7.45 2.55
CA VAL A 171 4.92 -7.32 3.44
C VAL A 171 3.82 -8.32 3.07
N GLU A 172 3.50 -8.47 1.78
CA GLU A 172 2.45 -9.38 1.30
C GLU A 172 2.73 -10.85 1.58
N ARG A 173 3.95 -11.31 1.27
CA ARG A 173 4.32 -12.72 1.43
C ARG A 173 4.10 -13.19 2.86
N ASP A 174 4.43 -12.33 3.82
CA ASP A 174 4.47 -12.70 5.21
C ASP A 174 3.12 -12.36 5.91
N SER A 175 2.36 -11.36 5.41
CA SER A 175 1.01 -10.97 5.88
C SER A 175 -0.02 -12.10 6.06
N THR A 176 0.18 -13.27 5.45
CA THR A 176 -0.73 -14.42 5.60
C THR A 176 -0.70 -15.03 7.03
N SER A 177 0.35 -14.76 7.83
CA SER A 177 0.49 -15.23 9.22
C SER A 177 0.22 -14.15 10.28
N PHE A 178 0.60 -12.88 10.04
CA PHE A 178 0.59 -11.81 11.06
C PHE A 178 -0.74 -11.05 11.18
N ILE A 179 -1.67 -11.17 10.21
CA ILE A 179 -2.84 -10.27 10.14
C ILE A 179 -3.91 -10.54 11.20
N ALA A 180 -3.88 -11.69 11.89
CA ALA A 180 -4.91 -12.05 12.88
C ALA A 180 -4.84 -11.28 14.22
N GLY A 181 -3.76 -10.54 14.50
CA GLY A 181 -3.47 -9.96 15.84
C GLY A 181 -3.68 -8.45 16.04
N ILE A 182 -4.09 -7.69 15.03
CA ILE A 182 -4.33 -6.23 15.13
C ILE A 182 -5.64 -5.88 14.43
#